data_AF-A0A954MX01-F1
#
_entry.id   AF-A0A954MX01-F1
#
_cell.length_a   1.000
_cell.length_b   1.000
_cell.length_c   1.000
_cell.angle_alpha   90.00
_cell.angle_beta   90.00
_cell.angle_gamma   90.00
#
_symmetry.space_group_name_H-M   'P 1'
#
loop_
_entity.id
_entity.type
_entity.pdbx_description
1 polymer ?
#
loop_
_entity_poly.entity_id
_entity_poly.type
_entity_poly.pdbx_seq_one_letter_code
_entity_poly.pdbx_strand_id
1 'polypeptide(L)'
;NSFWYMTLICGFLVFGLSVCTNADGYIRRWVDVFWTSSKTLRRIDPKNIKYVYFAVMCGFMLLGVAFLASPMNPTTLIKVSTNILNFALGFSCFHTLVLNHILLPKAIRPGWFMSTGLFLSGIFFSALATLTLLKELGYA
;
A
#
# COMPACT_ATOMS: atom_id res chain seq x y z
N ASN A 1 28.00 1.95 26.83
CA ASN A 1 28.06 2.00 25.36
C ASN A 1 27.39 0.81 24.66
N SER A 2 27.41 -0.41 25.23
CA SER A 2 26.85 -1.61 24.55
C SER A 2 25.33 -1.61 24.35
N PHE A 3 24.56 -1.04 25.29
CA PHE A 3 23.10 -0.94 25.16
C PHE A 3 22.65 -0.12 23.94
N TRP A 4 23.37 0.95 23.61
CA TRP A 4 23.05 1.79 22.45
C TRP A 4 23.22 1.04 21.13
N TYR A 5 24.31 0.27 20.98
CA TYR A 5 24.51 -0.59 19.81
C TYR A 5 23.44 -1.69 19.70
N MET A 6 23.04 -2.29 20.83
CA MET A 6 21.93 -3.27 20.84
C MET A 6 20.61 -2.63 20.40
N THR A 7 20.30 -1.40 20.84
CA THR A 7 19.09 -0.69 20.42
C THR A 7 19.11 -0.37 18.92
N LEU A 8 20.26 0.07 18.38
CA LEU A 8 20.40 0.31 16.94
C LEU A 8 20.24 -0.97 16.12
N ILE A 9 20.85 -2.08 16.55
CA ILE A 9 20.71 -3.38 15.88
C ILE A 9 19.27 -3.85 15.93
N CYS A 10 18.60 -3.71 17.08
CA CYS A 10 17.18 -4.03 17.23
C CYS A 10 16.31 -3.20 16.26
N GLY A 11 16.53 -1.89 16.20
CA GLY A 11 15.83 -0.99 15.27
C GLY A 11 16.06 -1.37 13.81
N PHE A 12 17.31 -1.66 13.43
CA PHE A 12 17.67 -2.10 12.08
C PHE A 12 17.00 -3.43 11.71
N LEU A 13 17.05 -4.42 12.60
CA LEU A 13 16.44 -5.73 12.36
C LEU A 13 14.91 -5.63 12.25
N VAL A 14 14.25 -4.91 13.15
CA VAL A 14 12.80 -4.73 13.13
C VAL A 14 12.37 -3.99 11.87
N PHE A 15 13.04 -2.89 11.53
CA PHE A 15 12.69 -2.10 10.35
C PHE A 15 12.98 -2.87 9.07
N GLY A 16 14.18 -3.45 8.95
CA GLY A 16 14.62 -4.24 7.81
C GLY A 16 13.71 -5.44 7.53
N LEU A 17 13.42 -6.24 8.55
CA LEU A 17 12.53 -7.40 8.40
C LEU A 17 11.09 -6.99 8.07
N SER A 18 10.60 -5.90 8.68
CA SER A 18 9.27 -5.38 8.38
C SER A 18 9.15 -4.95 6.91
N VAL A 19 10.11 -4.20 6.37
CA VAL A 19 10.05 -3.76 4.97
C VAL A 19 10.18 -4.93 3.99
N CYS A 20 11.03 -5.92 4.28
CA CYS A 20 11.18 -7.12 3.44
C CYS A 20 9.88 -7.92 3.36
N THR A 21 9.27 -8.22 4.51
CA THR A 21 8.01 -8.98 4.56
C THR A 21 6.85 -8.25 3.90
N ASN A 22 6.75 -6.94 4.08
CA ASN A 22 5.76 -6.12 3.39
C ASN A 22 5.98 -6.12 1.86
N ALA A 23 7.21 -5.91 1.39
CA ALA A 23 7.55 -5.88 -0.03
C ALA A 23 7.19 -7.20 -0.73
N ASP A 24 7.56 -8.34 -0.15
CA ASP A 24 7.20 -9.66 -0.67
C ASP A 24 5.67 -9.85 -0.75
N GLY A 25 4.94 -9.42 0.28
CA GLY A 25 3.48 -9.49 0.31
C GLY A 25 2.83 -8.62 -0.76
N TYR A 26 3.33 -7.39 -0.97
CA TYR A 26 2.83 -6.50 -2.01
C TYR A 26 3.08 -7.07 -3.40
N ILE A 27 4.30 -7.50 -3.70
CA ILE A 27 4.66 -8.02 -5.03
C ILE A 27 3.78 -9.21 -5.39
N ARG A 28 3.58 -10.17 -4.47
CA ARG A 28 2.69 -11.32 -4.72
C ARG A 28 1.26 -10.88 -5.04
N ARG A 29 0.67 -10.02 -4.21
CA ARG A 29 -0.71 -9.53 -4.41
C ARG A 29 -0.87 -8.81 -5.75
N TRP A 30 0.09 -7.96 -6.11
CA TRP A 30 0.06 -7.25 -7.39
C TRP A 30 0.24 -8.21 -8.58
N VAL A 31 1.17 -9.16 -8.49
CA VAL A 31 1.37 -10.20 -9.52
C VAL A 31 0.08 -11.01 -9.73
N ASP A 32 -0.61 -11.39 -8.66
CA ASP A 32 -1.89 -12.11 -8.74
C ASP A 32 -3.00 -11.27 -9.41
N VAL A 33 -3.07 -9.97 -9.11
CA VAL A 33 -4.00 -9.04 -9.77
C VAL A 33 -3.67 -8.86 -11.25
N PHE A 34 -2.39 -8.72 -11.60
CA PHE A 34 -1.95 -8.64 -13.00
C PHE A 34 -2.24 -9.94 -13.75
N TRP A 35 -2.08 -11.08 -13.09
CA TRP A 35 -2.38 -12.40 -13.65
C TRP A 35 -3.87 -12.59 -13.94
N THR A 36 -4.74 -12.20 -13.02
CA THR A 36 -6.19 -12.32 -13.19
C THR A 36 -6.76 -11.30 -14.18
N SER A 37 -6.15 -10.12 -14.28
CA SER A 37 -6.62 -9.04 -15.16
C SER A 37 -6.11 -9.15 -16.60
N SER A 38 -4.93 -9.74 -16.84
CA SER A 38 -4.32 -9.81 -18.17
C SER A 38 -4.58 -11.14 -18.90
N LYS A 39 -5.32 -11.07 -20.01
CA LYS A 39 -5.57 -12.22 -20.90
C LYS A 39 -4.29 -12.79 -21.51
N THR A 40 -3.27 -11.94 -21.73
CA THR A 40 -1.97 -12.31 -22.29
C THR A 40 -1.12 -13.06 -21.26
N LEU A 41 -1.17 -12.63 -20.00
CA LEU A 41 -0.40 -13.25 -18.92
C LEU A 41 -0.96 -14.63 -18.54
N ARG A 42 -2.29 -14.79 -18.59
CA ARG A 42 -2.98 -16.06 -18.34
C ARG A 42 -2.68 -17.17 -19.37
N ARG A 43 -2.13 -16.81 -20.54
CA ARG A 43 -1.68 -17.77 -21.57
C ARG A 43 -0.26 -18.29 -21.35
N ILE A 44 0.49 -17.69 -20.43
CA ILE A 44 1.85 -18.13 -20.12
C ILE A 44 1.79 -19.42 -19.32
N ASP A 45 2.58 -20.42 -19.73
CA ASP A 45 2.66 -21.71 -19.05
C ASP A 45 3.05 -21.51 -17.57
N PRO A 46 2.34 -22.16 -16.61
CA PRO A 46 2.59 -22.00 -15.17
C PRO A 46 4.06 -22.20 -14.77
N LYS A 47 4.85 -22.94 -15.55
CA LYS A 47 6.28 -23.17 -15.30
C LYS A 47 7.14 -21.90 -15.41
N ASN A 48 6.70 -20.89 -16.18
CA ASN A 48 7.46 -19.66 -16.43
C ASN A 48 7.04 -18.48 -15.54
N ILE A 49 6.08 -18.65 -14.63
CA ILE A 49 5.57 -17.58 -13.77
C ILE A 49 6.65 -16.98 -12.85
N LYS A 50 7.67 -17.77 -12.49
CA LYS A 50 8.83 -17.33 -11.70
C LYS A 50 9.59 -16.15 -12.33
N TYR A 51 9.64 -16.07 -13.66
CA TYR A 51 10.32 -14.98 -14.36
C TYR A 51 9.52 -13.68 -14.29
N VAL A 52 8.19 -13.76 -14.31
CA VAL A 52 7.31 -12.60 -14.13
C VAL A 52 7.46 -12.04 -12.72
N TYR A 53 7.45 -12.92 -11.71
CA TYR A 53 7.71 -12.53 -10.32
C TYR A 53 9.06 -11.83 -10.17
N PHE A 54 10.12 -12.43 -10.72
CA PHE A 54 11.47 -11.88 -10.65
C PHE A 54 11.61 -10.54 -11.39
N ALA A 55 10.94 -10.40 -12.55
CA ALA A 55 10.94 -9.14 -13.30
C ALA A 55 10.25 -8.00 -12.53
N VAL A 56 9.10 -8.26 -11.89
CA VAL A 56 8.42 -7.27 -11.05
C VAL A 56 9.27 -6.93 -9.82
N MET A 57 9.91 -7.93 -9.21
CA MET A 57 10.81 -7.72 -8.08
C MET A 57 12.02 -6.86 -8.45
N CYS A 58 12.65 -7.12 -9.60
CA CYS A 58 13.73 -6.28 -10.12
C CYS A 58 13.24 -4.85 -10.43
N GLY A 59 12.05 -4.70 -11.03
CA GLY A 59 11.45 -3.39 -11.28
C GLY A 59 11.23 -2.60 -9.98
N PHE A 60 10.71 -3.25 -8.94
CA PHE A 60 10.52 -2.65 -7.62
C PHE A 60 11.84 -2.23 -6.98
N MET A 61 12.87 -3.08 -7.06
CA MET A 61 14.23 -2.76 -6.60
C MET A 61 14.82 -1.55 -7.33
N LEU A 62 14.69 -1.50 -8.66
CA LEU A 62 15.20 -0.38 -9.46
C LEU A 62 14.52 0.94 -9.11
N LEU A 63 13.19 0.92 -8.91
CA LEU A 63 12.46 2.09 -8.43
C LEU A 63 12.93 2.53 -7.04
N GLY A 64 13.13 1.59 -6.11
CA GLY A 64 13.66 1.89 -4.78
C GLY A 64 15.05 2.54 -4.82
N VAL A 65 15.96 2.03 -5.66
CA VAL A 65 17.28 2.62 -5.87
C VAL A 65 17.17 4.00 -6.52
N ALA A 66 16.27 4.19 -7.48
CA ALA A 66 16.04 5.49 -8.13
C ALA A 66 15.53 6.55 -7.13
N PHE A 67 14.62 6.18 -6.23
CA PHE A 67 14.16 7.06 -5.15
C PHE A 67 15.28 7.39 -4.16
N LEU A 68 16.16 6.43 -3.85
CA LEU A 68 17.32 6.65 -2.97
C LEU A 68 18.38 7.53 -3.62
N ALA A 69 18.59 7.40 -4.94
CA ALA A 69 19.55 8.20 -5.70
C ALA A 69 19.04 9.62 -6.01
N SER A 70 17.74 9.87 -5.83
CA SER A 70 17.14 11.18 -6.07
C SER A 70 17.52 12.16 -4.94
N PRO A 71 17.84 13.43 -5.24
CA PRO A 71 18.24 14.44 -4.25
C PRO A 71 17.09 14.96 -3.38
N MET A 72 16.01 14.19 -3.23
CA MET A 72 14.81 14.61 -2.52
C MET A 72 14.99 14.41 -1.02
N ASN A 73 14.60 15.41 -0.22
CA ASN A 73 14.68 15.31 1.23
C ASN A 73 13.82 14.12 1.73
N PRO A 74 14.36 13.24 2.58
CA PRO A 74 13.66 12.02 3.02
C PRO A 74 12.35 12.33 3.75
N THR A 75 12.30 13.48 4.44
CA THR A 75 11.09 13.97 5.11
C THR A 75 9.96 14.29 4.14
N THR A 76 10.28 14.76 2.94
CA THR A 76 9.28 15.08 1.90
C THR A 76 8.76 13.79 1.27
N LEU A 77 9.64 12.82 1.04
CA LEU A 77 9.25 11.51 0.50
C LEU A 77 8.26 10.80 1.44
N ILE A 78 8.52 10.83 2.75
CA ILE A 78 7.62 10.26 3.75
C ILE A 78 6.27 10.98 3.74
N LYS A 79 6.25 12.33 3.73
CA LYS A 79 5.00 13.10 3.69
C LYS A 79 4.14 12.75 2.48
N VAL A 80 4.74 12.73 1.29
CA VAL A 80 4.03 12.39 0.04
C VAL A 80 3.50 10.96 0.11
N SER A 81 4.33 10.01 0.58
CA SER A 81 3.93 8.60 0.72
C SER A 81 2.76 8.44 1.70
N THR A 82 2.82 9.09 2.86
CA THR A 82 1.73 9.10 3.85
C THR A 82 0.46 9.72 3.27
N ASN A 83 0.57 10.78 2.48
CA ASN A 83 -0.60 11.41 1.86
C ASN A 83 -1.27 10.47 0.85
N ILE A 84 -0.47 9.80 0.01
CA ILE A 84 -0.96 8.78 -0.94
C ILE A 84 -1.67 7.64 -0.19
N LEU A 85 -1.09 7.17 0.93
CA LEU A 85 -1.69 6.12 1.75
C LEU A 85 -3.02 6.57 2.37
N ASN A 86 -3.13 7.81 2.86
CA ASN A 86 -4.40 8.35 3.35
C ASN A 86 -5.47 8.36 2.26
N PHE A 87 -5.11 8.76 1.04
CA PHE A 87 -6.03 8.73 -0.10
C PHE A 87 -6.45 7.31 -0.47
N ALA A 88 -5.49 6.38 -0.55
CA ALA A 88 -5.74 4.98 -0.86
C ALA A 88 -6.62 4.30 0.20
N LEU A 89 -6.44 4.65 1.48
CA LEU A 89 -7.22 4.12 2.59
C LEU A 89 -8.66 4.67 2.54
N GLY A 90 -8.84 5.97 2.30
CA GLY A 90 -10.15 6.57 2.08
C GLY A 90 -10.91 5.89 0.94
N PHE A 91 -10.27 5.72 -0.22
CA PHE A 91 -10.84 4.98 -1.35
C PHE A 91 -11.19 3.52 -0.99
N SER A 92 -10.30 2.83 -0.28
CA SER A 92 -10.50 1.44 0.14
C SER A 92 -11.70 1.27 1.07
N CYS A 93 -11.95 2.22 1.97
CA CYS A 93 -13.12 2.21 2.85
C CYS A 93 -14.42 2.28 2.04
N PHE A 94 -14.52 3.23 1.09
CA PHE A 94 -15.70 3.34 0.22
C PHE A 94 -15.87 2.13 -0.68
N HIS A 95 -14.78 1.67 -1.31
CA HIS A 95 -14.80 0.49 -2.17
C HIS A 95 -15.25 -0.76 -1.41
N THR A 96 -14.72 -0.98 -0.21
CA THR A 96 -15.11 -2.10 0.66
C THR A 96 -16.57 -2.01 1.08
N LEU A 97 -17.07 -0.81 1.43
CA LEU A 97 -18.48 -0.61 1.77
C LEU A 97 -19.40 -0.95 0.60
N VAL A 98 -19.07 -0.48 -0.60
CA VAL A 98 -19.82 -0.76 -1.83
C VAL A 98 -19.81 -2.26 -2.16
N LEU A 99 -18.62 -2.88 -2.19
CA LEU A 99 -18.49 -4.32 -2.43
C LEU A 99 -19.23 -5.12 -1.36
N ASN A 100 -19.19 -4.69 -0.11
CA ASN A 100 -19.84 -5.40 0.97
C ASN A 100 -21.37 -5.40 0.85
N HIS A 101 -21.95 -4.35 0.28
CA HIS A 101 -23.40 -4.28 0.05
C HIS A 101 -23.85 -4.96 -1.26
N ILE A 102 -22.99 -5.01 -2.27
CA ILE A 102 -23.29 -5.61 -3.59
C ILE A 102 -23.07 -7.13 -3.59
N LEU A 103 -21.93 -7.59 -3.09
CA LEU A 103 -21.50 -9.00 -3.21
C LEU A 103 -22.01 -9.89 -2.07
N LEU A 104 -22.23 -9.36 -0.85
CA LEU A 104 -22.66 -10.22 0.26
C LEU A 104 -24.17 -10.56 0.19
N PRO A 105 -24.51 -11.86 0.37
CA PRO A 105 -25.86 -12.32 0.61
C PRO A 105 -26.49 -11.57 1.80
N LYS A 106 -27.80 -11.32 1.73
CA LYS A 106 -28.53 -10.50 2.73
C LYS A 106 -28.33 -10.96 4.19
N ALA A 107 -28.02 -12.24 4.43
CA ALA A 107 -27.84 -12.83 5.76
C ALA A 107 -26.53 -12.44 6.48
N ILE A 108 -25.51 -11.98 5.76
CA ILE A 108 -24.17 -11.65 6.30
C ILE A 108 -23.77 -10.20 5.99
N ARG A 109 -24.74 -9.35 5.63
CA ARG A 109 -24.47 -7.94 5.38
C ARG A 109 -23.96 -7.27 6.66
N PRO A 110 -22.97 -6.36 6.54
CA PRO A 110 -22.47 -5.63 7.69
C PRO A 110 -23.62 -4.88 8.37
N GLY A 111 -23.66 -4.94 9.70
CA GLY A 111 -24.63 -4.18 10.49
C GLY A 111 -24.47 -2.67 10.26
N TRP A 112 -25.52 -1.91 10.57
CA TRP A 112 -25.54 -0.46 10.36
C TRP A 112 -24.39 0.26 11.10
N PHE A 113 -23.98 -0.24 12.27
CA PHE A 113 -22.84 0.29 13.02
C PHE A 113 -21.49 0.13 12.29
N MET A 114 -21.22 -1.04 11.71
CA MET A 114 -19.98 -1.26 10.95
C MET A 114 -19.95 -0.46 9.65
N SER A 115 -21.11 -0.35 8.97
CA SER A 115 -21.21 0.43 7.73
C SER A 115 -21.01 1.93 7.96
N THR A 116 -21.63 2.48 9.01
CA THR A 116 -21.45 3.89 9.40
C THR A 116 -20.02 4.20 9.87
N GLY A 117 -19.40 3.31 10.65
CA GLY A 117 -18.00 3.46 11.06
C GLY A 117 -17.03 3.46 9.88
N LEU A 118 -17.22 2.56 8.92
CA LEU A 118 -16.40 2.48 7.71
C LEU A 118 -16.62 3.69 6.78
N PHE A 119 -17.84 4.21 6.72
CA PHE A 119 -18.16 5.42 5.98
C PHE A 119 -17.49 6.66 6.62
N LEU A 120 -17.59 6.80 7.94
CA LEU A 120 -16.99 7.92 8.67
C LEU A 120 -15.45 7.89 8.58
N SER A 121 -14.83 6.71 8.68
CA SER A 121 -13.39 6.58 8.48
C SER A 121 -12.98 6.94 7.05
N GLY A 122 -13.74 6.49 6.04
CA GLY A 122 -13.53 6.88 4.64
C GLY A 122 -13.51 8.40 4.46
N ILE A 123 -14.52 9.10 5.00
CA ILE A 123 -14.59 10.56 4.97
C ILE A 123 -13.39 11.18 5.68
N PHE A 124 -13.05 10.71 6.87
CA PHE A 124 -11.94 11.23 7.66
C PHE A 124 -10.60 11.15 6.92
N PHE A 125 -10.25 9.99 6.37
CA PHE A 125 -8.99 9.80 5.66
C PHE A 125 -8.93 10.56 4.33
N SER A 126 -10.05 10.63 3.59
CA SER A 126 -10.15 11.45 2.38
C SER A 126 -10.06 12.95 2.69
N ALA A 127 -10.66 13.42 3.78
CA ALA A 127 -10.55 14.81 4.23
C ALA A 127 -9.11 15.15 4.65
N LEU A 128 -8.45 14.29 5.43
CA LEU A 128 -7.05 14.46 5.80
C LEU A 128 -6.13 14.51 4.59
N ALA A 129 -6.33 13.63 3.60
CA ALA A 129 -5.54 13.63 2.38
C ALA A 129 -5.72 14.94 1.59
N THR A 130 -6.96 15.42 1.49
CA THR A 130 -7.30 16.67 0.79
C THR A 130 -6.70 17.89 1.50
N LEU A 131 -6.82 17.97 2.83
CA LEU A 131 -6.25 19.06 3.64
C LEU A 131 -4.73 19.08 3.55
N THR A 132 -4.09 17.91 3.62
CA THR A 132 -2.62 17.80 3.51
C THR A 132 -2.16 18.22 2.13
N LEU A 133 -2.89 17.84 1.08
CA LEU A 133 -2.61 18.28 -0.29
C LEU A 133 -2.77 19.80 -0.46
N LEU A 134 -3.85 20.38 0.06
CA LEU A 134 -4.09 21.82 0.00
C LEU A 134 -2.99 22.62 0.71
N LYS A 135 -2.51 22.12 1.85
CA LYS A 135 -1.38 22.70 2.58
C LYS A 135 -0.08 22.63 1.79
N GLU A 136 0.23 21.50 1.17
CA GLU A 136 1.43 21.35 0.32
C GLU A 136 1.35 22.22 -0.95
N LEU A 137 0.15 22.53 -1.44
CA LEU A 137 -0.09 23.43 -2.58
C LEU A 137 -0.12 24.92 -2.20
N GLY A 138 -0.02 25.26 -0.91
CA GLY A 138 0.05 26.66 -0.43
C GLY A 138 -1.30 27.39 -0.36
N TYR A 139 -2.42 26.67 -0.39
CA TYR A 139 -3.77 27.26 -0.28
C TYR A 139 -4.30 27.29 1.17
N ALA A 140 -3.55 26.81 2.16
CA ALA A 140 -3.92 26.74 3.58
C ALA A 140 -2.73 26.89 4.52
#